data_AF-A0A3P6E1T5-F1
#
_entry.id   AF-A0A3P6E1T5-F1
#
_cell.length_a   1.000
_cell.length_b   1.000
_cell.length_c   1.000
_cell.angle_alpha   90.00
_cell.angle_beta   90.00
_cell.angle_gamma   90.00
#
_symmetry.space_group_name_H-M   'P 1'
#
loop_
_entity.id
_entity.type
_entity.pdbx_description
1 polymer ?
#
loop_
_entity_poly.entity_id
_entity_poly.type
_entity_poly.pdbx_seq_one_letter_code
_entity_poly.pdbx_strand_id
1 'polypeptide(L)'
;WLSLPLIFILSITFPEVSGVKDDTYPLYKPGSCNLIDEQFTCITNGRPGVEFQKLKWKPKQCTLPRLNGGKLLEMIRGRRLAFVGDLLNRNMWESLVCILKGLVKVKSQVFEAHGRHQFRWEAEYSFVFKVSFFQQSTICFITCC
;
A
#
# COMPACT_ATOMS: atom_id res chain seq x y z
N TRP A 1 6.48 -11.02 7.09
CA TRP A 1 6.65 -10.95 5.64
C TRP A 1 5.96 -9.73 4.99
N LEU A 2 4.93 -9.11 5.60
CA LEU A 2 4.41 -7.77 5.21
C LEU A 2 5.43 -6.60 5.31
N SER A 3 6.64 -6.85 5.81
CA SER A 3 7.65 -5.84 6.15
C SER A 3 8.85 -5.85 5.20
N LEU A 4 9.11 -6.96 4.51
CA LEU A 4 10.32 -7.14 3.69
C LEU A 4 10.45 -6.22 2.46
N PRO A 5 9.37 -5.87 1.74
CA PRO A 5 9.49 -4.98 0.59
C PRO A 5 10.00 -3.59 0.99
N LEU A 6 9.43 -3.03 2.07
CA LEU A 6 9.86 -1.73 2.62
C LEU A 6 11.26 -1.81 3.24
N ILE A 7 11.62 -2.93 3.88
CA ILE A 7 12.98 -3.16 4.38
C ILE A 7 13.98 -3.09 3.24
N PHE A 8 13.72 -3.78 2.12
CA PHE A 8 14.69 -3.86 1.02
C PHE A 8 14.99 -2.48 0.41
N ILE A 9 13.96 -1.68 0.15
CA ILE A 9 14.12 -0.28 -0.33
C ILE A 9 14.87 0.57 0.70
N LEU A 10 14.50 0.43 1.99
CA LEU A 10 15.14 1.18 3.06
C LEU A 10 16.60 0.77 3.27
N SER A 11 16.95 -0.50 3.12
CA SER A 11 18.33 -0.99 3.23
C SER A 11 19.22 -0.52 2.08
N ILE A 12 18.68 -0.37 0.87
CA ILE A 12 19.42 0.19 -0.28
C ILE A 12 19.70 1.69 -0.07
N THR A 13 18.72 2.43 0.45
CA THR A 13 18.82 3.89 0.63
C THR A 13 19.53 4.28 1.94
N PHE A 14 19.36 3.47 2.99
CA PHE A 14 19.89 3.69 4.32
C PHE A 14 20.64 2.44 4.80
N PRO A 15 21.99 2.44 4.75
CA PRO A 15 22.81 1.30 5.18
C PRO A 15 22.60 0.93 6.66
N GLU A 16 22.17 1.90 7.48
CA GLU A 16 21.94 1.72 8.91
C GLU A 16 20.47 2.02 9.26
N VAL A 17 19.64 0.97 9.26
CA VAL A 17 18.23 1.01 9.63
C VAL A 17 17.97 0.18 10.88
N SER A 18 17.10 0.67 11.76
CA SER A 18 16.68 -0.03 12.99
C SER A 18 15.15 -0.10 13.06
N GLY A 19 14.62 -1.15 13.70
CA GLY A 19 13.20 -1.27 14.00
C GLY A 19 12.89 -0.61 15.34
N VAL A 20 11.99 0.37 15.35
CA VAL A 20 11.47 1.00 16.57
C VAL A 20 9.99 0.68 16.73
N LYS A 21 9.56 0.44 17.96
CA LYS A 21 8.14 0.22 18.26
C LYS A 21 7.38 1.54 18.18
N ASP A 22 6.25 1.53 17.47
CA ASP A 22 5.36 2.68 17.31
C ASP A 22 3.91 2.20 17.45
N ASP A 23 3.23 2.60 18.53
CA ASP A 23 1.87 2.19 18.84
C ASP A 23 0.81 2.81 17.93
N THR A 24 1.19 3.79 17.08
CA THR A 24 0.30 4.34 16.06
C THR A 24 0.19 3.43 14.82
N TYR A 25 0.96 2.35 14.75
CA TYR A 25 0.86 1.33 13.72
C TYR A 25 -0.04 0.17 14.15
N PRO A 26 -0.67 -0.57 13.20
CA PRO A 26 -0.54 -0.45 11.74
C PRO A 26 -1.32 0.75 11.13
N LEU A 27 -0.97 1.14 9.90
CA LEU A 27 -1.64 2.23 9.17
C LEU A 27 -3.08 1.90 8.76
N TYR A 28 -3.42 0.61 8.68
CA TYR A 28 -4.76 0.11 8.45
C TYR A 28 -4.94 -1.18 9.26
N LYS A 29 -6.19 -1.47 9.65
CA LYS A 29 -6.49 -2.64 10.48
C LYS A 29 -6.39 -3.93 9.63
N PRO A 30 -5.77 -5.02 10.14
CA PRO A 30 -5.78 -6.30 9.45
C PRO A 30 -7.22 -6.75 9.15
N GLY A 31 -7.46 -7.21 7.93
CA GLY A 31 -8.80 -7.65 7.48
C GLY A 31 -9.79 -6.52 7.17
N SER A 32 -9.43 -5.24 7.33
CA SER A 32 -10.34 -4.13 6.96
C SER A 32 -10.37 -3.82 5.46
N CYS A 33 -9.50 -4.46 4.66
CA CYS A 33 -9.35 -4.19 3.24
C CYS A 33 -9.40 -5.49 2.44
N ASN A 34 -10.48 -5.69 1.69
CA ASN A 34 -10.72 -6.89 0.88
C ASN A 34 -9.90 -6.94 -0.42
N LEU A 35 -8.93 -6.03 -0.60
CA LEU A 35 -8.04 -6.00 -1.75
C LEU A 35 -6.80 -6.87 -1.55
N ILE A 36 -6.39 -7.06 -0.29
CA ILE A 36 -5.16 -7.79 0.05
C ILE A 36 -5.36 -9.26 -0.30
N ASP A 37 -4.45 -9.84 -1.07
CA ASP A 37 -4.48 -11.28 -1.37
C ASP A 37 -4.38 -12.11 -0.09
N GLU A 38 -5.05 -13.28 -0.07
CA GLU A 38 -5.01 -14.22 1.04
C GLU A 38 -3.57 -14.63 1.39
N GLN A 39 -2.69 -14.70 0.39
CA GLN A 39 -1.27 -14.99 0.59
C GLN A 39 -0.56 -13.95 1.47
N PHE A 40 -1.10 -12.73 1.57
CA PHE A 40 -0.55 -11.62 2.34
C PHE A 40 -1.29 -11.37 3.67
N THR A 41 -2.40 -12.06 3.95
CA THR A 41 -3.19 -11.89 5.18
C THR A 41 -2.69 -12.73 6.36
N CYS A 42 -1.52 -12.40 6.92
CA CYS A 42 -0.89 -13.21 7.98
C CYS A 42 -1.78 -13.49 9.22
N ILE A 43 -2.54 -12.50 9.69
CA ILE A 43 -3.38 -12.66 10.90
C ILE A 43 -4.57 -13.58 10.63
N THR A 44 -5.24 -13.38 9.50
CA THR A 44 -6.33 -14.25 9.05
C THR A 44 -5.83 -15.68 8.83
N ASN A 45 -4.57 -15.83 8.39
CA ASN A 45 -3.92 -17.13 8.20
C ASN A 45 -3.39 -17.76 9.50
N GLY A 46 -3.78 -17.24 10.67
CA GLY A 46 -3.49 -17.86 11.96
C GLY A 46 -2.14 -17.52 12.58
N ARG A 47 -1.40 -16.51 12.08
CA ARG A 47 -0.12 -16.12 12.69
C ARG A 47 -0.33 -15.57 14.10
N PRO A 48 0.32 -16.15 15.13
CA PRO A 48 0.23 -15.65 16.50
C PRO A 48 1.06 -14.36 16.68
N GLY A 49 0.55 -13.46 17.52
CA GLY A 49 1.20 -12.20 17.90
C GLY A 49 1.02 -11.07 16.86
N VAL A 50 0.72 -9.86 17.32
CA VAL A 50 0.50 -8.66 16.47
C VAL A 50 1.62 -7.63 16.57
N GLU A 51 2.60 -7.85 17.45
CA GLU A 51 3.64 -6.86 17.75
C GLU A 51 4.52 -6.53 16.53
N PHE A 52 4.64 -7.46 15.58
CA PHE A 52 5.34 -7.20 14.32
C PHE A 52 4.70 -6.09 13.46
N GLN A 53 3.41 -5.81 13.66
CA GLN A 53 2.69 -4.76 12.96
C GLN A 53 3.00 -3.38 13.52
N LYS A 54 3.50 -3.30 14.76
CA LYS A 54 3.88 -2.06 15.44
C LYS A 54 5.32 -1.63 15.16
N LEU A 55 6.03 -2.35 14.28
CA LEU A 55 7.41 -2.05 13.96
C LEU A 55 7.50 -0.99 12.87
N LYS A 56 8.11 0.14 13.20
CA LYS A 56 8.47 1.21 12.26
C LYS A 56 9.96 1.17 11.98
N TRP A 57 10.34 1.30 10.71
CA TRP A 57 11.73 1.45 10.31
C TRP A 57 12.22 2.88 10.54
N LYS A 58 13.37 3.02 11.22
CA LYS A 58 14.03 4.30 11.48
C LYS A 58 15.50 4.23 11.02
N PRO A 59 15.87 4.97 9.97
CA PRO A 59 17.28 5.22 9.63
C PRO A 59 18.00 5.94 10.77
N LYS A 60 19.30 5.70 10.96
CA LYS A 60 20.06 6.40 12.02
C LYS A 60 20.18 7.91 11.77
N GLN A 61 20.33 8.30 10.51
CA GLN A 61 20.67 9.68 10.13
C GLN A 61 19.45 10.61 10.00
N CYS A 62 18.24 10.07 9.93
CA CYS A 62 17.03 10.87 9.75
C CYS A 62 15.78 10.22 10.34
N THR A 63 14.75 11.03 10.57
CA THR A 63 13.43 10.51 10.95
C THR A 63 12.51 10.57 9.74
N LEU A 64 12.02 9.42 9.31
CA LEU A 64 11.03 9.35 8.23
C LEU A 64 9.67 9.87 8.72
N PRO A 65 9.05 10.81 8.00
CA PRO A 65 7.72 11.28 8.32
C PRO A 65 6.72 10.14 8.17
N ARG A 66 5.68 10.15 8.99
CA ARG A 66 4.57 9.21 8.83
C ARG A 66 3.88 9.47 7.48
N LEU A 67 3.48 8.40 6.81
CA LEU A 67 2.73 8.50 5.56
C LEU A 67 1.43 9.27 5.81
N ASN A 68 1.28 10.41 5.15
CA ASN A 68 0.04 11.17 5.09
C ASN A 68 -0.60 10.91 3.72
N GLY A 69 -1.62 10.05 3.69
CA GLY A 69 -2.26 9.68 2.43
C GLY A 69 -3.00 10.84 1.76
N GLY A 70 -3.49 11.83 2.52
CA GLY A 70 -4.03 13.06 1.96
C GLY A 70 -2.97 13.82 1.17
N LYS A 71 -1.80 14.06 1.78
CA LYS A 71 -0.66 14.70 1.09
C LYS A 71 -0.21 13.90 -0.13
N LEU A 72 -0.18 12.58 -0.05
CA LEU A 72 0.16 11.73 -1.20
C LEU A 72 -0.85 11.90 -2.34
N LEU A 73 -2.16 11.82 -2.05
CA LEU A 73 -3.23 12.02 -3.03
C LEU A 73 -3.15 13.40 -3.69
N GLU A 74 -2.81 14.44 -2.91
CA GLU A 74 -2.55 15.78 -3.44
C GLU A 74 -1.34 15.82 -4.38
N MET A 75 -0.25 15.14 -4.03
CA MET A 75 0.94 15.07 -4.89
C MET A 75 0.68 14.33 -6.21
N ILE A 76 -0.15 13.28 -6.19
CA ILE A 76 -0.52 12.51 -7.38
C ILE A 76 -1.81 13.01 -8.04
N ARG A 77 -2.32 14.18 -7.64
CA ARG A 77 -3.56 14.76 -8.17
C ARG A 77 -3.44 14.97 -9.68
N GLY A 78 -4.38 14.38 -10.44
CA GLY A 78 -4.37 14.46 -11.91
C GLY A 78 -3.25 13.65 -12.58
N ARG A 79 -2.53 12.81 -11.83
CA ARG A 79 -1.45 11.95 -12.31
C ARG A 79 -1.79 10.48 -12.14
N ARG A 80 -1.06 9.62 -12.85
CA ARG A 80 -1.10 8.17 -12.69
C ARG A 80 0.18 7.69 -12.02
N LEU A 81 0.04 6.90 -10.96
CA LEU A 81 1.14 6.21 -10.29
C LEU A 81 1.06 4.73 -10.67
N ALA A 82 2.11 4.20 -11.31
CA ALA A 82 2.17 2.80 -11.71
C ALA A 82 3.24 2.05 -10.90
N PHE A 83 2.86 0.90 -10.36
CA PHE A 83 3.77 -0.09 -9.81
C PHE A 83 3.98 -1.16 -10.88
N VAL A 84 5.23 -1.41 -11.27
CA VAL A 84 5.55 -2.38 -12.31
C VAL A 84 6.47 -3.44 -11.72
N GLY A 85 6.12 -4.71 -11.84
CA GLY A 85 7.00 -5.80 -11.43
C GLY A 85 6.26 -7.07 -11.00
N ASP A 86 6.80 -7.71 -9.97
CA ASP A 86 6.39 -9.03 -9.49
C ASP A 86 5.43 -8.96 -8.28
N LEU A 87 5.26 -10.09 -7.61
CA LEU A 87 4.44 -10.23 -6.41
C LEU A 87 4.89 -9.34 -5.25
N LEU A 88 6.17 -8.96 -5.18
CA LEU A 88 6.67 -8.06 -4.15
C LEU A 88 6.12 -6.65 -4.38
N ASN A 89 6.16 -6.18 -5.63
CA ASN A 89 5.59 -4.90 -6.01
C ASN A 89 4.06 -4.90 -5.92
N ARG A 90 3.42 -6.04 -6.19
CA ARG A 90 1.98 -6.23 -5.96
C ARG A 90 1.62 -6.02 -4.49
N ASN A 91 2.37 -6.62 -3.55
CA ASN A 91 2.14 -6.44 -2.12
C ASN A 91 2.27 -4.97 -1.67
N MET A 92 3.29 -4.26 -2.20
CA MET A 92 3.45 -2.83 -1.94
C MET A 92 2.26 -2.01 -2.45
N TRP A 93 1.82 -2.29 -3.68
CA TRP A 93 0.68 -1.63 -4.30
C TRP A 93 -0.63 -1.87 -3.52
N GLU A 94 -0.95 -3.13 -3.19
CA GLU A 94 -2.17 -3.46 -2.42
C GLU A 94 -2.16 -2.76 -1.05
N SER A 95 -1.02 -2.77 -0.36
CA SER A 95 -0.84 -2.08 0.92
C SER A 95 -1.10 -0.57 0.79
N LEU A 96 -0.56 0.08 -0.25
CA LEU A 96 -0.76 1.51 -0.48
C LEU A 96 -2.23 1.84 -0.75
N VAL A 97 -2.86 1.07 -1.64
CA VAL A 97 -4.27 1.28 -1.99
C VAL A 97 -5.16 1.09 -0.76
N CYS A 98 -4.88 0.12 0.11
CA CYS A 98 -5.63 -0.08 1.35
C CYS A 98 -5.48 1.07 2.34
N ILE A 99 -4.27 1.63 2.50
CA ILE A 99 -4.05 2.82 3.33
C ILE A 99 -4.90 3.98 2.81
N LEU A 100 -4.86 4.23 1.50
CA LEU A 100 -5.61 5.33 0.89
C LEU A 100 -7.13 5.11 0.95
N LYS A 101 -7.61 3.89 0.70
CA LYS A 101 -9.03 3.53 0.86
C LYS A 101 -9.55 3.75 2.27
N GLY A 102 -8.73 3.49 3.29
CA GLY A 102 -9.08 3.75 4.69
C GLY A 102 -9.21 5.23 5.05
N LEU A 103 -8.54 6.12 4.29
CA LEU A 103 -8.54 7.56 4.52
C LEU A 103 -9.69 8.29 3.82
N VAL A 104 -10.20 7.73 2.73
CA VAL A 104 -11.31 8.34 1.98
C VAL A 104 -12.62 8.09 2.71
N LYS A 105 -13.27 9.17 3.17
CA LYS A 105 -14.56 9.12 3.89
C LYS A 105 -15.69 8.57 3.01
N VAL A 106 -15.72 8.99 1.74
CA VAL A 106 -16.79 8.65 0.80
C VAL A 106 -16.32 7.50 -0.07
N LYS A 107 -16.76 6.28 0.25
CA LYS A 107 -16.33 5.07 -0.46
C LYS A 107 -16.60 5.10 -1.97
N SER A 108 -17.62 5.82 -2.43
CA SER A 108 -17.91 5.98 -3.87
C SER A 108 -16.89 6.83 -4.64
N GLN A 109 -16.00 7.54 -3.93
CA GLN A 109 -14.87 8.26 -4.54
C GLN A 109 -13.70 7.32 -4.89
N VAL A 110 -13.69 6.08 -4.38
CA VAL A 110 -12.67 5.08 -4.71
C VAL A 110 -13.31 3.88 -5.36
N PHE A 111 -12.96 3.63 -6.60
CA PHE A 111 -13.47 2.49 -7.34
C PHE A 111 -12.36 1.92 -8.22
N GLU A 112 -12.50 0.63 -8.50
CA GLU A 112 -11.68 -0.04 -9.49
C GLU A 112 -12.07 0.49 -10.87
N ALA A 113 -11.10 1.01 -11.62
CA ALA A 113 -11.36 1.34 -13.02
C ALA A 113 -11.50 0.01 -13.76
N HIS A 114 -12.52 -0.10 -14.62
CA HIS A 114 -12.86 -1.30 -15.40
C HIS A 114 -11.61 -2.07 -15.88
N GLY A 115 -11.18 -3.06 -15.09
CA GLY A 115 -10.39 -4.21 -15.52
C GLY A 115 -11.37 -5.35 -15.73
N ARG A 116 -11.23 -6.13 -16.80
CA ARG A 116 -12.23 -7.13 -17.17
C ARG A 116 -12.34 -8.18 -16.06
N HIS A 117 -13.57 -8.41 -15.60
CA HIS A 117 -13.91 -9.56 -14.78
C HIS A 117 -13.71 -10.83 -15.62
N GLN A 118 -12.54 -11.47 -15.52
CA GLN A 118 -12.38 -12.92 -15.55
C GLN A 118 -10.89 -13.29 -15.50
N PHE A 119 -10.53 -14.08 -14.48
CA PHE A 119 -9.30 -14.84 -14.34
C PHE A 119 -8.02 -14.11 -13.88
N ARG A 120 -7.35 -14.77 -12.93
CA ARG A 120 -6.13 -14.45 -12.15
C ARG A 120 -4.84 -14.20 -12.96
N TRP A 121 -4.93 -13.87 -14.26
CA TRP A 121 -3.79 -13.82 -15.19
C TRP A 121 -3.76 -12.58 -16.14
N GLU A 122 -4.52 -11.51 -15.90
CA GLU A 122 -4.38 -10.26 -16.68
C GLU A 122 -3.45 -9.22 -16.03
N ALA A 123 -2.79 -8.44 -16.90
CA ALA A 123 -1.54 -7.73 -16.65
C ALA A 123 -1.66 -6.36 -15.94
N GLU A 124 -2.86 -5.84 -15.67
CA GLU A 124 -3.03 -4.50 -15.09
C GLU A 124 -4.23 -4.40 -14.12
N TYR A 125 -3.97 -3.99 -12.89
CA TYR A 125 -4.98 -3.61 -11.90
C TYR A 125 -4.98 -2.10 -11.71
N SER A 126 -6.14 -1.45 -11.64
CA SER A 126 -6.19 0.02 -11.50
C SER A 126 -7.27 0.51 -10.54
N PHE A 127 -6.88 1.37 -9.59
CA PHE A 127 -7.80 2.07 -8.70
C PHE A 127 -7.82 3.56 -8.99
N VAL A 128 -9.03 4.12 -9.08
CA VAL A 128 -9.25 5.54 -9.28
C VAL A 128 -9.68 6.18 -7.96
N PHE A 129 -9.00 7.24 -7.58
CA PHE A 129 -9.29 8.09 -6.42
C PHE A 129 -9.80 9.44 -6.93
N LYS A 130 -11.09 9.72 -6.73
CA LYS A 130 -11.70 11.00 -7.09
C LYS A 130 -11.55 11.99 -5.94
N VAL A 131 -10.77 13.05 -6.16
CA VAL A 131 -10.66 14.17 -5.22
C VAL A 131 -11.69 15.26 -5.57
N SER A 132 -11.95 15.47 -6.87
CA SER A 132 -13.04 16.32 -7.37
C SER A 132 -13.53 15.85 -8.76
N PHE A 133 -14.62 16.43 -9.29
CA PHE A 133 -15.24 15.98 -10.56
C PHE A 133 -14.27 15.99 -11.76
N PHE A 134 -13.32 16.93 -11.78
CA PHE A 134 -12.29 17.05 -12.82
C PHE A 134 -10.92 16.51 -12.42
N GLN A 135 -10.72 16.14 -11.15
CA GLN A 135 -9.42 15.75 -10.62
C GLN A 135 -9.50 14.36 -10.02
N GLN A 136 -9.01 13.40 -10.80
CA GLN A 136 -8.86 12.01 -10.40
C GLN A 136 -7.39 11.61 -10.46
N SER A 137 -7.00 10.76 -9.52
CA SER A 137 -5.70 10.11 -9.50
C SER A 137 -5.90 8.61 -9.73
N THR A 138 -5.02 8.00 -10.50
CA THR A 138 -5.07 6.56 -10.75
C THR A 138 -3.82 5.90 -10.20
N ILE A 139 -4.00 4.81 -9.46
CA ILE A 139 -2.91 3.98 -8.97
C ILE A 139 -3.05 2.60 -9.63
N CYS A 140 -2.10 2.26 -10.50
CA CYS A 140 -2.10 1.00 -11.24
C CYS A 140 -0.99 0.05 -10.78
N PHE A 141 -1.21 -1.25 -10.91
CA PHE A 141 -0.20 -2.28 -10.84
C PHE A 141 -0.14 -2.99 -12.19
N ILE A 142 1.06 -3.11 -12.76
CA ILE A 142 1.32 -3.77 -14.03
C ILE A 142 2.26 -4.96 -13.76
N THR A 143 1.80 -6.16 -14.08
CA THR A 143 2.62 -7.38 -13.96
C THR A 143 3.62 -7.42 -15.11
N CYS A 144 4.91 -7.60 -14.81
CA CYS A 144 5.89 -7.98 -15.83
C CYS A 144 5.75 -9.48 -16.11
N CYS A 145 5.24 -9.84 -17.28
CA CYS A 145 5.35 -11.18 -17.85
C CYS A 145 6.72 -11.38 -18.50
#